data_AF-C3N805-F1
#
_entry.id   AF-C3N805-F1
#
_cell.length_a   1.000
_cell.length_b   1.000
_cell.length_c   1.000
_cell.angle_alpha   90.00
_cell.angle_beta   90.00
_cell.angle_gamma   90.00
#
_symmetry.space_group_name_H-M   'P 1'
#
loop_
_entity.id
_entity.type
_entity.pdbx_description
1 polymer ?
#
loop_
_entity_poly.entity_id
_entity_poly.type
_entity_poly.pdbx_seq_one_letter_code
_entity_poly.pdbx_strand_id
1 'polypeptide(L)'
;MRNSYIIEIRPILEKYKLKQIMRKIRSISYLKVHRVPHITLVYNFRPLVAPLKIMEVIKEVSNRYGNLEFYYDKYEIKNGKEGYTIALGIRPNNELLQFREDLYKSLKNYIKERSDAKFYNENFWFHAGISFHLSCKVVKNISNNKEMLQILSRFLYEAKVLRITLVNTGKIVYEYDILNKKILNRAEALSLVELEKTYEKYREKYLKIEVNPKSLDKIWFIADTHFGHKNIIKYSARPFVDVTTMNEHIKNKWNEMISNDDIVYIVGDFARRDFKNYVNFLNGKKIFIQGNHDPPAIGVKQLELQLNNYKFILSHYPTNLNSYNAWLIHGHVHNNRLRKYPFINSKIKTINVGVDVTKFYPVNLKWILNLIETKSDYLYLPPKII
;
A
#
# COMPACT_ATOMS: atom_id res chain seq x y z
N MET A 1 -2.33 -32.67 -14.34
CA MET A 1 -3.18 -33.12 -13.22
C MET A 1 -4.49 -32.34 -13.24
N ARG A 2 -5.62 -33.00 -13.52
CA ARG A 2 -6.95 -32.38 -13.36
C ARG A 2 -7.22 -32.26 -11.84
N ASN A 3 -7.69 -31.11 -11.36
CA ASN A 3 -8.00 -30.80 -9.94
C ASN A 3 -6.81 -30.55 -8.97
N SER A 4 -5.91 -29.63 -9.32
CA SER A 4 -4.93 -29.07 -8.38
C SER A 4 -5.42 -27.72 -7.83
N TYR A 5 -5.27 -27.55 -6.52
CA TYR A 5 -5.65 -26.37 -5.76
C TYR A 5 -4.44 -25.67 -5.16
N ILE A 6 -4.58 -24.36 -4.96
CA ILE A 6 -3.62 -23.49 -4.29
C ILE A 6 -4.40 -22.59 -3.33
N ILE A 7 -3.83 -22.33 -2.15
CA ILE A 7 -4.30 -21.26 -1.27
C ILE A 7 -3.30 -20.11 -1.37
N GLU A 8 -3.78 -18.91 -1.68
CA GLU A 8 -2.93 -17.75 -1.94
C GLU A 8 -3.52 -16.45 -1.36
N ILE A 9 -2.62 -15.50 -1.09
CA ILE A 9 -2.95 -14.09 -0.88
C ILE A 9 -2.79 -13.39 -2.22
N ARG A 10 -3.91 -12.90 -2.77
CA ARG A 10 -3.90 -12.11 -4.00
C ARG A 10 -3.77 -10.62 -3.64
N PRO A 11 -2.93 -9.86 -4.35
CA PRO A 11 -2.86 -8.43 -4.13
C PRO A 11 -4.17 -7.77 -4.54
N ILE A 12 -4.66 -6.85 -3.71
CA ILE A 12 -5.90 -6.11 -3.93
C ILE A 12 -5.56 -4.63 -4.18
N LEU A 13 -5.03 -3.93 -3.17
CA LEU A 13 -4.69 -2.51 -3.25
C LEU A 13 -3.46 -2.28 -4.14
N GLU A 14 -2.39 -3.00 -3.84
CA GLU A 14 -1.09 -2.94 -4.51
C GLU A 14 -1.09 -3.55 -5.92
N LYS A 15 -2.17 -4.23 -6.32
CA LYS A 15 -2.29 -4.96 -7.58
C LYS A 15 -1.86 -4.14 -8.80
N TYR A 16 -2.27 -2.87 -8.87
CA TYR A 16 -1.96 -2.00 -10.00
C TYR A 16 -0.53 -1.47 -9.96
N LYS A 17 0.02 -1.20 -8.77
CA LYS A 17 1.45 -0.89 -8.59
C LYS A 17 2.32 -2.04 -9.05
N LEU A 18 2.00 -3.26 -8.62
CA LEU A 18 2.69 -4.48 -9.07
C LEU A 18 2.63 -4.64 -10.59
N LYS A 19 1.45 -4.45 -11.20
CA LYS A 19 1.32 -4.48 -12.68
C LYS A 19 2.20 -3.44 -13.35
N GLN A 20 2.28 -2.22 -12.82
CA GLN A 20 3.10 -1.16 -13.40
C GLN A 20 4.59 -1.54 -13.35
N ILE A 21 5.06 -2.08 -12.23
CA ILE A 21 6.44 -2.58 -12.09
C ILE A 21 6.70 -3.73 -13.08
N MET A 22 5.80 -4.71 -13.16
CA MET A 22 5.94 -5.82 -14.11
C MET A 22 5.90 -5.36 -15.57
N ARG A 23 5.19 -4.26 -15.90
CA ARG A 23 5.23 -3.66 -17.24
C ARG A 23 6.58 -3.00 -17.53
N LYS A 24 7.13 -2.24 -16.58
CA LYS A 24 8.46 -1.63 -16.71
C LYS A 24 9.56 -2.68 -16.85
N ILE A 25 9.51 -3.76 -16.07
CA ILE A 25 10.50 -4.85 -16.16
C ILE A 25 10.43 -5.52 -17.54
N ARG A 26 9.22 -5.75 -18.08
CA ARG A 26 9.06 -6.30 -19.44
C ARG A 26 9.61 -5.42 -20.54
N SER A 27 9.58 -4.09 -20.40
CA SER A 27 10.11 -3.20 -21.43
C SER A 27 11.63 -3.11 -21.43
N ILE A 28 12.29 -3.49 -20.34
CA ILE A 28 13.75 -3.37 -20.18
C ILE A 28 14.46 -4.72 -20.01
N SER A 29 13.74 -5.83 -20.12
CA SER A 29 14.30 -7.18 -19.99
C SER A 29 13.55 -8.19 -20.86
N TYR A 30 14.25 -9.25 -21.28
CA TYR A 30 13.65 -10.39 -21.99
C TYR A 30 12.93 -11.38 -21.06
N LEU A 31 12.66 -10.99 -19.81
CA LEU A 31 12.07 -11.90 -18.83
C LEU A 31 10.58 -12.12 -19.09
N LYS A 32 10.18 -13.38 -19.09
CA LYS A 32 8.78 -13.76 -18.97
C LYS A 32 8.32 -13.51 -17.53
N VAL A 33 7.72 -12.35 -17.29
CA VAL A 33 7.23 -11.99 -15.95
C VAL A 33 5.79 -12.43 -15.72
N HIS A 34 5.50 -12.80 -14.49
CA HIS A 34 4.16 -13.05 -14.00
C HIS A 34 3.31 -11.77 -14.09
N ARG A 35 2.03 -11.89 -14.48
CA ARG A 35 1.18 -10.70 -14.73
C ARG A 35 0.92 -9.90 -13.45
N VAL A 36 0.66 -10.61 -12.36
CA VAL A 36 0.41 -10.06 -11.01
C VAL A 36 1.04 -11.01 -10.00
N PRO A 37 2.23 -10.71 -9.46
CA PRO A 37 2.84 -11.48 -8.38
C PRO A 37 1.88 -11.63 -7.20
N HIS A 38 1.71 -12.85 -6.70
CA HIS A 38 0.86 -13.21 -5.57
C HIS A 38 1.65 -14.10 -4.61
N ILE A 39 1.14 -14.27 -3.39
CA ILE A 39 1.84 -15.04 -2.34
C ILE A 39 1.09 -16.35 -2.14
N THR A 40 1.70 -17.46 -2.52
CA THR A 40 1.16 -18.79 -2.24
C THR A 40 1.36 -19.12 -0.76
N LEU A 41 0.31 -19.51 -0.04
CA LEU A 41 0.36 -19.98 1.35
C LEU A 41 0.49 -21.51 1.45
N VAL A 42 -0.27 -22.22 0.61
CA VAL A 42 -0.23 -23.67 0.47
C VAL A 42 -0.24 -24.01 -1.01
N TYR A 43 0.85 -24.59 -1.49
CA TYR A 43 1.08 -24.89 -2.88
C TYR A 43 0.56 -26.28 -3.26
N ASN A 44 -0.18 -26.35 -4.38
CA ASN A 44 -0.47 -27.54 -5.15
C ASN A 44 -0.90 -28.79 -4.35
N PHE A 45 -2.18 -28.85 -4.03
CA PHE A 45 -2.79 -30.00 -3.36
C PHE A 45 -4.10 -30.44 -4.04
N ARG A 46 -4.53 -31.67 -3.76
CA ARG A 46 -5.88 -32.16 -4.09
C ARG A 46 -6.71 -32.21 -2.79
N PRO A 47 -7.89 -31.58 -2.73
CA PRO A 47 -8.75 -31.70 -1.56
C PRO A 47 -9.35 -33.10 -1.46
N LEU A 48 -9.45 -33.61 -0.24
CA LEU A 48 -10.15 -34.86 0.12
C LEU A 48 -11.60 -34.61 0.55
N VAL A 49 -11.97 -33.34 0.71
CA VAL A 49 -13.29 -32.85 1.12
C VAL A 49 -13.81 -31.81 0.13
N ALA A 50 -15.07 -31.40 0.28
CA ALA A 50 -15.63 -30.30 -0.51
C ALA A 50 -14.79 -29.01 -0.36
N PRO A 51 -14.60 -28.21 -1.42
CA PRO A 51 -13.81 -26.97 -1.34
C PRO A 51 -14.31 -25.97 -0.28
N LEU A 52 -15.61 -25.96 0.01
CA LEU A 52 -16.17 -25.14 1.08
C LEU A 52 -15.61 -25.53 2.46
N LYS A 53 -15.37 -26.83 2.70
CA LYS A 53 -14.76 -27.29 3.96
C LYS A 53 -13.32 -26.78 4.13
N ILE A 54 -12.57 -26.68 3.03
CA ILE A 54 -11.24 -26.04 3.03
C ILE A 54 -11.35 -24.57 3.45
N MET A 55 -12.37 -23.86 2.97
CA MET A 55 -12.61 -22.47 3.35
C MET A 55 -13.02 -22.30 4.80
N GLU A 56 -13.79 -23.24 5.37
CA GLU A 56 -14.11 -23.25 6.80
C GLU A 56 -12.84 -23.36 7.65
N VAL A 57 -11.90 -24.24 7.27
CA VAL A 57 -10.59 -24.34 7.96
C VAL A 57 -9.81 -23.02 7.84
N ILE A 58 -9.76 -22.41 6.65
CA ILE A 58 -9.13 -21.09 6.46
C ILE A 58 -9.77 -20.06 7.39
N LYS A 59 -11.10 -20.01 7.46
CA LYS A 59 -11.86 -19.09 8.33
C LYS A 59 -11.52 -19.30 9.80
N GLU A 60 -11.58 -20.55 10.28
CA GLU A 60 -11.30 -20.91 11.67
C GLU A 60 -9.88 -20.50 12.07
N VAL A 61 -8.88 -20.85 11.25
CA VAL A 61 -7.49 -20.48 11.51
C VAL A 61 -7.29 -18.97 11.46
N SER A 62 -7.85 -18.28 10.46
CA SER A 62 -7.70 -16.83 10.30
C SER A 62 -8.28 -16.05 11.49
N ASN A 63 -9.37 -16.53 12.10
CA ASN A 63 -10.02 -15.88 13.23
C ASN A 63 -9.21 -15.89 14.52
N ARG A 64 -8.11 -16.65 14.58
CA ARG A 64 -7.17 -16.67 15.72
C ARG A 64 -6.16 -15.51 15.69
N TYR A 65 -6.08 -14.78 14.59
CA TYR A 65 -5.10 -13.71 14.38
C TYR A 65 -5.78 -12.35 14.22
N GLY A 66 -5.12 -11.31 14.72
CA GLY A 66 -5.64 -9.95 14.72
C GLY A 66 -5.24 -9.17 13.46
N ASN A 67 -3.96 -9.21 13.11
CA ASN A 67 -3.36 -8.40 12.05
C ASN A 67 -2.38 -9.24 11.22
N LEU A 68 -2.82 -9.68 10.05
CA LEU A 68 -1.98 -10.36 9.07
C LEU A 68 -1.39 -9.34 8.10
N GLU A 69 -0.10 -9.05 8.26
CA GLU A 69 0.56 -7.94 7.58
C GLU A 69 1.91 -8.33 7.01
N PHE A 70 2.34 -7.63 5.96
CA PHE A 70 3.63 -7.88 5.35
C PHE A 70 4.11 -6.68 4.55
N TYR A 71 5.42 -6.63 4.30
CA TYR A 71 5.99 -5.70 3.34
C TYR A 71 6.42 -6.45 2.08
N TYR A 72 6.15 -5.85 0.93
CA TYR A 72 6.98 -6.09 -0.24
C TYR A 72 8.28 -5.32 -0.04
N ASP A 73 9.41 -6.02 0.12
CA ASP A 73 10.71 -5.42 0.38
C ASP A 73 11.80 -6.07 -0.46
N LYS A 74 12.31 -5.30 -1.43
CA LYS A 74 13.38 -5.69 -2.36
C LYS A 74 12.99 -6.91 -3.21
N TYR A 75 13.90 -7.33 -4.07
CA TYR A 75 13.81 -8.60 -4.76
C TYR A 75 14.69 -9.65 -4.11
N GLU A 76 14.36 -10.90 -4.36
CA GLU A 76 15.14 -12.06 -3.98
C GLU A 76 15.30 -12.97 -5.19
N ILE A 77 16.43 -13.66 -5.24
CA ILE A 77 16.70 -14.73 -6.20
C ILE A 77 17.05 -15.98 -5.42
N LYS A 78 16.30 -17.07 -5.63
CA LYS A 78 16.60 -18.37 -5.00
C LYS A 78 16.75 -19.45 -6.07
N ASN A 79 17.69 -20.36 -5.83
CA ASN A 79 17.86 -21.56 -6.63
C ASN A 79 16.93 -22.66 -6.10
N GLY A 80 16.24 -23.35 -7.00
CA GLY A 80 15.42 -24.51 -6.71
C GLY A 80 15.75 -25.67 -7.65
N LYS A 81 15.03 -26.79 -7.50
CA LYS A 81 15.26 -27.99 -8.32
C LYS A 81 15.07 -27.76 -9.82
N GLU A 82 14.17 -26.86 -10.19
CA GLU A 82 13.83 -26.54 -11.59
C GLU A 82 14.48 -25.24 -12.08
N GLY A 83 15.55 -24.79 -11.41
CA GLY A 83 16.27 -23.56 -11.72
C GLY A 83 15.95 -22.41 -10.76
N TYR A 84 16.28 -21.19 -11.18
CA TYR A 84 16.20 -20.01 -10.34
C TYR A 84 14.82 -19.35 -10.43
N THR A 85 14.37 -18.81 -9.30
CA THR A 85 13.18 -17.97 -9.19
C THR A 85 13.61 -16.58 -8.74
N ILE A 86 13.15 -15.56 -9.46
CA ILE A 86 13.20 -14.17 -8.99
C ILE A 86 11.83 -13.78 -8.48
N ALA A 87 11.78 -13.17 -7.30
CA ALA A 87 10.56 -12.78 -6.64
C ALA A 87 10.71 -11.43 -5.95
N LEU A 88 9.59 -10.77 -5.66
CA LEU A 88 9.57 -9.74 -4.63
C LEU A 88 9.66 -10.44 -3.27
N GLY A 89 10.61 -9.99 -2.46
CA GLY A 89 10.75 -10.46 -1.09
C GLY A 89 9.54 -10.03 -0.26
N ILE A 90 9.00 -10.98 0.50
CA ILE A 90 7.92 -10.69 1.45
C ILE A 90 8.51 -10.74 2.85
N ARG A 91 8.27 -9.67 3.62
CA ARG A 91 8.63 -9.59 5.05
C ARG A 91 7.33 -9.65 5.85
N PRO A 92 6.87 -10.85 6.24
CA PRO A 92 5.66 -11.02 7.04
C PRO A 92 5.91 -10.57 8.48
N ASN A 93 4.85 -10.12 9.17
CA ASN A 93 4.88 -10.01 10.63
C ASN A 93 4.77 -11.39 11.30
N ASN A 94 5.00 -11.45 12.61
CA ASN A 94 4.97 -12.70 13.37
C ASN A 94 3.63 -13.42 13.28
N GLU A 95 2.51 -12.68 13.28
CA GLU A 95 1.18 -13.28 13.13
C GLU A 95 0.99 -13.95 11.77
N LEU A 96 1.43 -13.34 10.67
CA LEU A 96 1.34 -13.96 9.35
C LEU A 96 2.24 -15.19 9.20
N LEU A 97 3.43 -15.19 9.83
CA LEU A 97 4.29 -16.37 9.91
C LEU A 97 3.57 -17.53 10.60
N GLN A 98 3.03 -17.28 11.80
CA GLN A 98 2.32 -18.30 12.59
C GLN A 98 1.04 -18.76 11.90
N PHE A 99 0.24 -17.83 11.38
CA PHE A 99 -0.98 -18.10 10.64
C PHE A 99 -0.75 -19.11 9.52
N ARG A 100 0.32 -18.92 8.75
CA ARG A 100 0.63 -19.78 7.62
C ARG A 100 0.98 -21.19 8.08
N GLU A 101 1.78 -21.33 9.13
CA GLU A 101 2.16 -22.63 9.68
C GLU A 101 0.94 -23.38 10.22
N ASP A 102 0.12 -22.68 10.98
CA ASP A 102 -1.10 -23.22 11.55
C ASP A 102 -2.12 -23.62 10.48
N LEU A 103 -2.26 -22.79 9.44
CA LEU A 103 -3.11 -23.10 8.29
C LEU A 103 -2.69 -24.41 7.63
N TYR A 104 -1.40 -24.56 7.35
CA TYR A 104 -0.89 -25.76 6.68
C TYR A 104 -1.08 -27.01 7.55
N LYS A 105 -0.81 -26.93 8.86
CA LYS A 105 -1.04 -28.02 9.82
C LYS A 105 -2.51 -28.41 9.88
N SER A 106 -3.42 -27.45 10.04
CA SER A 106 -4.87 -27.69 10.11
C SER A 106 -5.44 -28.31 8.83
N LEU A 107 -4.81 -28.10 7.68
CA LEU A 107 -5.23 -28.67 6.40
C LEU A 107 -4.78 -30.10 6.16
N LYS A 108 -3.81 -30.64 6.93
CA LYS A 108 -3.16 -31.94 6.62
C LYS A 108 -4.12 -33.11 6.46
N ASN A 109 -5.21 -33.14 7.24
CA ASN A 109 -6.21 -34.21 7.17
C ASN A 109 -7.22 -34.03 6.03
N TYR A 110 -7.22 -32.87 5.37
CA TYR A 110 -8.20 -32.49 4.35
C TYR A 110 -7.60 -32.44 2.94
N ILE A 111 -6.29 -32.61 2.79
CA ILE A 111 -5.59 -32.47 1.52
C ILE A 111 -4.66 -33.65 1.24
N LYS A 112 -4.45 -33.93 -0.04
CA LYS A 112 -3.42 -34.85 -0.53
C LYS A 112 -2.42 -34.07 -1.37
N GLU A 113 -1.15 -34.24 -1.05
CA GLU A 113 -0.04 -33.55 -1.69
C GLU A 113 0.89 -34.55 -2.38
N ARG A 114 1.57 -34.10 -3.43
CA ARG A 114 2.74 -34.81 -3.96
C ARG A 114 3.96 -34.53 -3.07
N SER A 115 5.00 -35.35 -3.18
CA SER A 115 6.24 -35.22 -2.40
C SER A 115 6.95 -33.87 -2.62
N ASP A 116 6.99 -33.37 -3.85
CA ASP A 116 7.56 -32.06 -4.20
C ASP A 116 6.75 -30.90 -3.61
N ALA A 117 5.42 -30.94 -3.69
CA ALA A 117 4.54 -29.94 -3.10
C ALA A 117 4.66 -29.94 -1.57
N LYS A 118 4.65 -31.12 -0.95
CA LYS A 118 4.84 -31.28 0.51
C LYS A 118 6.17 -30.68 0.96
N PHE A 119 7.26 -31.00 0.26
CA PHE A 119 8.58 -30.44 0.56
C PHE A 119 8.58 -28.91 0.49
N TYR A 120 7.99 -28.32 -0.56
CA TYR A 120 7.87 -26.88 -0.70
C TYR A 120 7.06 -26.26 0.45
N ASN A 121 5.94 -26.88 0.82
CA ASN A 121 5.09 -26.39 1.88
C ASN A 121 5.74 -26.54 3.28
N GLU A 122 6.61 -27.53 3.49
CA GLU A 122 7.40 -27.68 4.73
C GLU A 122 8.62 -26.74 4.78
N ASN A 123 9.21 -26.39 3.62
CA ASN A 123 10.38 -25.51 3.50
C ASN A 123 9.98 -24.15 2.90
N PHE A 124 9.04 -23.50 3.56
CA PHE A 124 8.31 -22.39 2.96
C PHE A 124 9.11 -21.11 2.80
N TRP A 125 8.80 -20.41 1.72
CA TRP A 125 9.39 -19.12 1.40
C TRP A 125 8.28 -18.13 1.09
N PHE A 126 8.10 -17.16 1.98
CA PHE A 126 7.24 -16.00 1.72
C PHE A 126 7.82 -15.17 0.56
N HIS A 127 7.17 -15.23 -0.60
CA HIS A 127 7.59 -14.50 -1.78
C HIS A 127 6.41 -14.23 -2.71
N ALA A 128 6.55 -13.20 -3.55
CA ALA A 128 5.65 -12.97 -4.67
C ALA A 128 6.41 -13.12 -5.98
N GLY A 129 6.23 -14.26 -6.65
CA GLY A 129 7.04 -14.65 -7.80
C GLY A 129 6.93 -13.70 -8.99
N ILE A 130 8.07 -13.26 -9.50
CA ILE A 130 8.19 -12.42 -10.70
C ILE A 130 8.42 -13.30 -11.92
N SER A 131 9.38 -14.23 -11.86
CA SER A 131 9.69 -15.16 -12.96
C SER A 131 10.32 -16.43 -12.40
N PHE A 132 10.10 -17.55 -13.07
CA PHE A 132 10.40 -18.91 -12.59
C PHE A 132 11.20 -19.70 -13.63
N HIS A 133 11.82 -20.80 -13.21
CA HIS A 133 12.59 -21.73 -14.06
C HIS A 133 13.71 -21.06 -14.87
N LEU A 134 14.39 -20.08 -14.25
CA LEU A 134 15.46 -19.33 -14.90
C LEU A 134 16.77 -20.12 -14.87
N SER A 135 17.56 -20.04 -15.95
CA SER A 135 18.91 -20.61 -15.97
C SER A 135 19.94 -19.68 -15.32
N CYS A 136 21.10 -20.21 -14.93
CA CYS A 136 22.23 -19.42 -14.43
C CYS A 136 22.60 -18.25 -15.37
N LYS A 137 22.56 -18.48 -16.70
CA LYS A 137 22.88 -17.46 -17.70
C LYS A 137 21.90 -16.30 -17.64
N VAL A 138 20.60 -16.59 -17.50
CA VAL A 138 19.57 -15.54 -17.37
C VAL A 138 19.74 -14.77 -16.07
N VAL A 139 20.04 -15.43 -14.96
CA VAL A 139 20.31 -14.76 -13.67
C VAL A 139 21.51 -13.82 -13.76
N LYS A 140 22.62 -14.24 -14.41
CA LYS A 140 23.78 -13.35 -14.65
C LYS A 140 23.38 -12.10 -15.43
N ASN A 141 22.53 -12.23 -16.45
CA ASN A 141 22.02 -11.08 -17.21
C ASN A 141 21.15 -10.15 -16.36
N ILE A 142 20.31 -10.69 -15.47
CA ILE A 142 19.53 -9.89 -14.52
C ILE A 142 20.45 -9.11 -13.60
N SER A 143 21.49 -9.76 -13.05
CA SER A 143 22.45 -9.12 -12.15
C SER A 143 23.18 -7.94 -12.79
N ASN A 144 23.35 -7.95 -14.11
CA ASN A 144 23.97 -6.86 -14.87
C ASN A 144 22.99 -5.74 -15.26
N ASN A 145 21.68 -5.96 -15.15
CA ASN A 145 20.66 -4.97 -15.49
C ASN A 145 20.38 -4.01 -14.31
N LYS A 146 21.26 -3.01 -14.14
CA LYS A 146 21.18 -2.04 -13.04
C LYS A 146 19.83 -1.32 -12.96
N GLU A 147 19.21 -1.01 -14.09
CA GLU A 147 17.91 -0.32 -14.12
C GLU A 147 16.80 -1.19 -13.52
N MET A 148 16.68 -2.44 -13.96
CA MET A 148 15.72 -3.41 -13.42
C MET A 148 15.94 -3.63 -11.92
N LEU A 149 17.18 -3.84 -11.50
CA LEU A 149 17.50 -4.05 -10.09
C LEU A 149 17.17 -2.82 -9.25
N GLN A 150 17.37 -1.61 -9.78
CA GLN A 150 17.02 -0.37 -9.10
C GLN A 150 15.51 -0.21 -8.95
N ILE A 151 14.70 -0.55 -9.97
CA ILE A 151 13.24 -0.53 -9.89
C ILE A 151 12.76 -1.49 -8.78
N LEU A 152 13.29 -2.72 -8.78
CA LEU A 152 12.92 -3.75 -7.82
C LEU A 152 13.36 -3.43 -6.39
N SER A 153 14.60 -2.94 -6.22
CA SER A 153 15.15 -2.60 -4.90
C SER A 153 14.47 -1.39 -4.25
N ARG A 154 13.91 -0.49 -5.07
CA ARG A 154 13.17 0.68 -4.60
C ARG A 154 11.74 0.36 -4.20
N PHE A 155 11.18 -0.76 -4.67
CA PHE A 155 9.81 -1.10 -4.34
C PHE A 155 9.70 -1.44 -2.85
N LEU A 156 8.91 -0.63 -2.16
CA LEU A 156 8.46 -0.83 -0.80
C LEU A 156 6.96 -0.60 -0.78
N TYR A 157 6.21 -1.55 -0.25
CA TYR A 157 4.79 -1.38 -0.01
C TYR A 157 4.38 -2.17 1.23
N GLU A 158 3.75 -1.48 2.17
CA GLU A 158 3.11 -2.10 3.34
C GLU A 158 1.73 -2.64 2.94
N ALA A 159 1.55 -3.95 3.01
CA ALA A 159 0.32 -4.63 2.64
C ALA A 159 -0.32 -5.33 3.85
N LYS A 160 -1.63 -5.51 3.76
CA LYS A 160 -2.44 -6.27 4.72
C LYS A 160 -3.11 -7.41 3.97
N VAL A 161 -3.25 -8.58 4.61
CA VAL A 161 -4.04 -9.67 4.04
C VAL A 161 -5.52 -9.32 4.17
N LEU A 162 -6.14 -8.92 3.06
CA LEU A 162 -7.56 -8.59 3.03
C LEU A 162 -8.42 -9.83 2.76
N ARG A 163 -7.95 -10.66 1.82
CA ARG A 163 -8.65 -11.89 1.43
C ARG A 163 -7.67 -13.04 1.19
N ILE A 164 -8.10 -14.24 1.58
CA ILE A 164 -7.39 -15.50 1.31
C ILE A 164 -8.17 -16.26 0.26
N THR A 165 -7.51 -16.63 -0.83
CA THR A 165 -8.16 -17.21 -2.01
C THR A 165 -7.88 -18.70 -2.11
N LEU A 166 -8.93 -19.50 -2.28
CA LEU A 166 -8.82 -20.87 -2.76
C LEU A 166 -8.96 -20.87 -4.29
N VAL A 167 -7.92 -21.34 -4.97
CA VAL A 167 -7.82 -21.34 -6.43
C VAL A 167 -7.77 -22.77 -6.93
N ASN A 168 -8.49 -23.06 -8.01
CA ASN A 168 -8.36 -24.29 -8.79
C ASN A 168 -8.03 -23.88 -10.23
N THR A 169 -6.95 -24.43 -10.79
CA THR A 169 -6.55 -24.20 -12.20
C THR A 169 -6.53 -22.71 -12.60
N GLY A 170 -6.05 -21.85 -11.69
CA GLY A 170 -5.94 -20.40 -11.89
C GLY A 170 -7.24 -19.61 -11.73
N LYS A 171 -8.35 -20.26 -11.41
CA LYS A 171 -9.66 -19.64 -11.17
C LYS A 171 -9.98 -19.63 -9.67
N ILE A 172 -10.39 -18.47 -9.17
CA ILE A 172 -10.99 -18.31 -7.83
C ILE A 172 -12.18 -19.27 -7.72
N VAL A 173 -12.15 -20.10 -6.67
CA VAL A 173 -13.26 -20.96 -6.25
C VAL A 173 -14.03 -20.25 -5.14
N TYR A 174 -13.31 -19.84 -4.09
CA TYR A 174 -13.81 -19.07 -2.96
C TYR A 174 -12.74 -18.08 -2.48
N GLU A 175 -13.17 -17.03 -1.80
CA GLU A 175 -12.32 -16.16 -1.01
C GLU A 175 -12.84 -16.09 0.43
N TYR A 176 -11.96 -15.94 1.41
CA TYR A 176 -12.34 -15.53 2.76
C TYR A 176 -11.94 -14.08 2.95
N ASP A 177 -12.93 -13.20 3.12
CA ASP A 177 -12.72 -11.81 3.53
C ASP A 177 -12.48 -11.76 5.04
N ILE A 178 -11.25 -11.47 5.41
CA ILE A 178 -10.80 -11.48 6.80
C ILE A 178 -11.47 -10.37 7.59
N LEU A 179 -11.63 -9.19 6.99
CA LEU A 179 -12.14 -8.02 7.68
C LEU A 179 -13.65 -8.12 7.92
N ASN A 180 -14.39 -8.66 6.94
CA ASN A 180 -15.83 -8.90 7.04
C ASN A 180 -16.19 -10.27 7.65
N LYS A 181 -15.18 -11.11 7.95
CA LYS A 181 -15.34 -12.49 8.44
C LYS A 181 -16.30 -13.34 7.59
N LYS A 182 -16.27 -13.14 6.26
CA LYS A 182 -17.22 -13.73 5.30
C LYS A 182 -16.52 -14.60 4.27
N ILE A 183 -17.05 -15.81 4.04
CA ILE A 183 -16.66 -16.63 2.88
C ILE A 183 -17.47 -16.14 1.68
N LEU A 184 -16.77 -15.81 0.60
CA LEU A 184 -17.32 -15.33 -0.67
C LEU A 184 -17.22 -16.44 -1.70
N ASN A 185 -18.34 -16.73 -2.36
CA ASN A 185 -18.30 -17.53 -3.58
C ASN A 185 -17.61 -16.74 -4.72
N ARG A 186 -17.38 -17.38 -5.86
CA ARG A 186 -16.70 -16.73 -7.00
C ARG A 186 -17.38 -15.45 -7.48
N ALA A 187 -18.71 -15.40 -7.56
CA ALA A 187 -19.43 -14.23 -8.04
C ALA A 187 -19.28 -13.06 -7.06
N GLU A 188 -19.42 -13.33 -5.76
CA GLU A 188 -19.21 -12.37 -4.68
C GLU A 188 -17.76 -11.88 -4.63
N ALA A 189 -16.78 -12.78 -4.75
CA ALA A 189 -15.35 -12.44 -4.76
C ALA A 189 -14.99 -11.45 -5.89
N LEU A 190 -15.68 -11.55 -7.04
CA LEU A 190 -15.49 -10.67 -8.20
C LEU A 190 -16.34 -9.39 -8.16
N SER A 191 -17.24 -9.25 -7.17
CA SER A 191 -18.15 -8.12 -7.06
C SER A 191 -17.47 -6.87 -6.51
N LEU A 192 -17.75 -5.72 -7.14
CA LEU A 192 -17.32 -4.42 -6.61
C LEU A 192 -18.04 -4.05 -5.31
N VAL A 193 -19.27 -4.55 -5.10
CA VAL A 193 -20.02 -4.29 -3.86
C VAL A 193 -19.32 -4.94 -2.67
N GLU A 194 -18.90 -6.21 -2.81
CA GLU A 194 -18.18 -6.89 -1.74
C GLU A 194 -16.76 -6.32 -1.57
N LEU A 195 -16.12 -5.85 -2.65
CA LEU A 195 -14.83 -5.17 -2.56
C LEU A 195 -14.93 -3.85 -1.79
N GLU A 196 -15.98 -3.06 -2.01
CA GLU A 196 -16.17 -1.81 -1.26
C GLU A 196 -16.40 -2.07 0.22
N LYS A 197 -17.15 -3.11 0.60
CA LYS A 197 -17.26 -3.53 2.02
C LYS A 197 -15.90 -3.90 2.62
N THR A 198 -15.04 -4.58 1.87
CA THR A 198 -13.66 -4.85 2.31
C THR A 198 -12.88 -3.55 2.52
N TYR A 199 -12.99 -2.59 1.59
CA TYR A 199 -12.32 -1.30 1.68
C TYR A 199 -12.84 -0.42 2.80
N GLU A 200 -14.14 -0.40 3.07
CA GLU A 200 -14.73 0.29 4.20
C GLU A 200 -14.12 -0.19 5.53
N LYS A 201 -14.13 -1.49 5.78
CA LYS A 201 -13.49 -2.07 6.98
C LYS A 201 -11.99 -1.82 7.02
N TYR A 202 -11.32 -1.79 5.86
CA TYR A 202 -9.90 -1.43 5.80
C TYR A 202 -9.68 0.02 6.27
N ARG A 203 -10.49 0.97 5.81
CA ARG A 203 -10.38 2.38 6.21
C ARG A 203 -10.66 2.55 7.71
N GLU A 204 -11.70 1.90 8.23
CA GLU A 204 -12.05 1.92 9.65
C GLU A 204 -10.91 1.40 10.54
N LYS A 205 -10.30 0.27 10.14
CA LYS A 205 -9.30 -0.42 10.96
C LYS A 205 -7.89 0.17 10.83
N TYR A 206 -7.45 0.50 9.62
CA TYR A 206 -6.03 0.79 9.33
C TYR A 206 -5.74 2.26 9.02
N LEU A 207 -6.76 3.04 8.60
CA LEU A 207 -6.55 4.45 8.27
C LEU A 207 -7.01 5.40 9.37
N LYS A 208 -7.80 4.94 10.34
CA LYS A 208 -8.16 5.77 11.50
C LYS A 208 -6.90 6.19 12.27
N ILE A 209 -6.91 7.44 12.72
CA ILE A 209 -5.91 7.97 13.66
C ILE A 209 -6.61 8.40 14.95
N GLU A 210 -5.89 8.30 16.06
CA GLU A 210 -6.28 8.85 17.35
C GLU A 210 -5.69 10.25 17.48
N VAL A 211 -6.56 11.23 17.70
CA VAL A 211 -6.20 12.65 17.82
C VAL A 211 -6.74 13.19 19.15
N ASN A 212 -5.92 13.99 19.84
CA ASN A 212 -6.37 14.81 20.96
C ASN A 212 -6.67 16.24 20.48
N PRO A 213 -7.95 16.68 20.40
CA PRO A 213 -8.31 17.97 19.83
C PRO A 213 -7.82 19.17 20.66
N LYS A 214 -7.68 19.01 21.98
CA LYS A 214 -7.33 20.12 22.90
C LYS A 214 -5.89 20.61 22.74
N SER A 215 -5.08 19.96 21.92
CA SER A 215 -3.67 20.29 21.75
C SER A 215 -3.33 20.84 20.37
N LEU A 216 -4.26 21.00 19.42
CA LEU A 216 -3.96 21.31 18.02
C LEU A 216 -3.62 22.79 17.76
N ASP A 217 -2.75 23.03 16.77
CA ASP A 217 -2.50 24.36 16.20
C ASP A 217 -3.57 24.72 15.16
N LYS A 218 -3.67 25.99 14.75
CA LYS A 218 -4.53 26.46 13.66
C LYS A 218 -3.94 26.24 12.27
N ILE A 219 -2.68 25.82 12.19
CA ILE A 219 -1.97 25.61 10.91
C ILE A 219 -1.97 24.14 10.49
N TRP A 220 -2.40 23.90 9.26
CA TRP A 220 -2.54 22.58 8.65
C TRP A 220 -1.86 22.49 7.28
N PHE A 221 -1.43 21.28 6.92
CA PHE A 221 -0.78 20.97 5.64
C PHE A 221 -1.39 19.73 5.01
N ILE A 222 -1.55 19.74 3.68
CA ILE A 222 -2.06 18.58 2.93
C ILE A 222 -1.69 18.70 1.45
N ALA A 223 -1.46 17.58 0.77
CA ALA A 223 -1.19 17.55 -0.67
C ALA A 223 -1.90 16.38 -1.36
N ASP A 224 -1.93 16.42 -2.69
CA ASP A 224 -2.27 15.29 -3.54
C ASP A 224 -3.70 14.76 -3.32
N THR A 225 -4.64 15.60 -2.87
CA THR A 225 -6.04 15.17 -2.64
C THR A 225 -6.65 14.63 -3.94
N HIS A 226 -6.27 15.22 -5.08
CA HIS A 226 -6.67 14.75 -6.41
C HIS A 226 -8.18 14.57 -6.55
N PHE A 227 -8.96 15.51 -6.01
CA PHE A 227 -10.41 15.48 -6.11
C PHE A 227 -10.86 15.31 -7.57
N GLY A 228 -11.76 14.35 -7.80
CA GLY A 228 -12.30 14.04 -9.12
C GLY A 228 -11.35 13.24 -10.04
N HIS A 229 -10.19 12.77 -9.56
CA HIS A 229 -9.23 12.03 -10.37
C HIS A 229 -9.32 10.50 -10.20
N LYS A 230 -10.24 9.82 -10.89
CA LYS A 230 -10.44 8.36 -10.77
C LYS A 230 -9.18 7.49 -10.89
N ASN A 231 -8.21 7.87 -11.74
CA ASN A 231 -7.01 7.05 -11.97
C ASN A 231 -6.05 7.04 -10.77
N ILE A 232 -6.12 8.03 -9.88
CA ILE A 232 -5.23 8.11 -8.71
C ILE A 232 -5.43 6.93 -7.76
N ILE A 233 -6.66 6.41 -7.68
CA ILE A 233 -7.02 5.24 -6.87
C ILE A 233 -6.10 4.06 -7.18
N LYS A 234 -5.92 3.76 -8.46
CA LYS A 234 -5.09 2.64 -8.91
C LYS A 234 -3.60 2.97 -8.81
N TYR A 235 -3.22 4.21 -9.08
CA TYR A 235 -1.82 4.65 -9.09
C TYR A 235 -1.21 4.61 -7.68
N SER A 236 -1.91 5.16 -6.69
CA SER A 236 -1.45 5.24 -5.30
C SER A 236 -1.99 4.12 -4.41
N ALA A 237 -2.74 3.16 -4.98
CA ALA A 237 -3.37 2.06 -4.25
C ALA A 237 -4.32 2.54 -3.13
N ARG A 238 -5.17 3.54 -3.44
CA ARG A 238 -6.17 4.05 -2.50
C ARG A 238 -7.31 3.02 -2.33
N PRO A 239 -7.82 2.81 -1.10
CA PRO A 239 -8.84 1.81 -0.82
C PRO A 239 -10.24 2.32 -1.13
N PHE A 240 -10.53 2.53 -2.41
CA PHE A 240 -11.85 2.94 -2.90
C PHE A 240 -12.16 2.23 -4.21
N VAL A 241 -13.42 1.82 -4.42
CA VAL A 241 -13.83 1.27 -5.73
C VAL A 241 -14.06 2.37 -6.78
N ASP A 242 -14.38 3.58 -6.33
CA ASP A 242 -14.71 4.73 -7.19
C ASP A 242 -14.26 6.08 -6.62
N VAL A 243 -14.35 7.12 -7.46
CA VAL A 243 -13.88 8.47 -7.16
C VAL A 243 -14.84 9.25 -6.26
N THR A 244 -16.14 8.95 -6.29
CA THR A 244 -17.15 9.62 -5.48
C THR A 244 -16.92 9.28 -4.01
N THR A 245 -16.81 7.98 -3.69
CA THR A 245 -16.52 7.48 -2.34
C THR A 245 -15.18 7.99 -1.83
N MET A 246 -14.15 8.05 -2.69
CA MET A 246 -12.85 8.64 -2.34
C MET A 246 -12.96 10.12 -1.98
N ASN A 247 -13.64 10.92 -2.82
CA ASN A 247 -13.79 12.35 -2.60
C ASN A 247 -14.54 12.63 -1.30
N GLU A 248 -15.65 11.92 -1.04
CA GLU A 248 -16.42 12.05 0.20
C GLU A 248 -15.58 11.70 1.43
N HIS A 249 -14.80 10.62 1.37
CA HIS A 249 -13.91 10.26 2.47
C HIS A 249 -12.88 11.35 2.77
N ILE A 250 -12.18 11.87 1.75
CA ILE A 250 -11.20 12.95 1.94
C ILE A 250 -11.87 14.22 2.48
N LYS A 251 -13.03 14.60 1.94
CA LYS A 251 -13.81 15.75 2.43
C LYS A 251 -14.19 15.59 3.90
N ASN A 252 -14.66 14.41 4.30
CA ASN A 252 -15.05 14.14 5.67
C ASN A 252 -13.84 14.20 6.60
N LYS A 253 -12.69 13.61 6.23
CA LYS A 253 -11.45 13.69 7.02
C LYS A 253 -10.87 15.10 7.11
N TRP A 254 -11.06 15.91 6.07
CA TRP A 254 -10.72 17.32 6.14
C TRP A 254 -11.59 18.07 7.15
N ASN A 255 -12.92 18.00 7.00
CA ASN A 255 -13.85 18.79 7.80
C ASN A 255 -14.00 18.29 9.24
N GLU A 256 -13.64 17.03 9.52
CA GLU A 256 -13.49 16.48 10.87
C GLU A 256 -12.37 17.19 11.66
N MET A 257 -11.31 17.63 10.97
CA MET A 257 -10.09 18.15 11.59
C MET A 257 -9.96 19.67 11.55
N ILE A 258 -10.52 20.30 10.52
CA ILE A 258 -10.28 21.70 10.19
C ILE A 258 -11.54 22.51 10.50
N SER A 259 -11.37 23.58 11.27
CA SER A 259 -12.38 24.62 11.53
C SER A 259 -12.30 25.75 10.49
N ASN A 260 -13.27 26.66 10.48
CA ASN A 260 -13.30 27.77 9.52
C ASN A 260 -12.21 28.84 9.76
N ASP A 261 -11.70 28.94 10.98
CA ASP A 261 -10.67 29.91 11.35
C ASP A 261 -9.24 29.42 11.11
N ASP A 262 -9.08 28.13 10.82
CA ASP A 262 -7.79 27.50 10.57
C ASP A 262 -7.20 27.92 9.21
N ILE A 263 -5.87 27.85 9.11
CA ILE A 263 -5.13 28.06 7.87
C ILE A 263 -4.67 26.71 7.34
N VAL A 264 -4.95 26.45 6.06
CA VAL A 264 -4.60 25.20 5.41
C VAL A 264 -3.73 25.46 4.20
N TYR A 265 -2.48 25.02 4.28
CA TYR A 265 -1.55 25.02 3.16
C TYR A 265 -1.77 23.77 2.31
N ILE A 266 -2.24 23.96 1.09
CA ILE A 266 -2.45 22.91 0.10
C ILE A 266 -1.21 22.82 -0.80
N VAL A 267 -0.42 21.78 -0.61
CA VAL A 267 0.90 21.61 -1.23
C VAL A 267 0.79 20.85 -2.57
N GLY A 268 -0.09 21.36 -3.41
CA GLY A 268 -0.31 20.96 -4.80
C GLY A 268 -1.24 19.77 -5.02
N ASP A 269 -1.66 19.66 -6.29
CA ASP A 269 -2.47 18.58 -6.85
C ASP A 269 -3.81 18.38 -6.13
N PHE A 270 -4.52 19.49 -5.95
CA PHE A 270 -5.75 19.55 -5.17
C PHE A 270 -6.93 18.88 -5.88
N ALA A 271 -7.23 19.29 -7.11
CA ALA A 271 -8.39 18.81 -7.84
C ALA A 271 -8.13 18.75 -9.33
N ARG A 272 -8.55 17.66 -9.98
CA ARG A 272 -8.43 17.52 -11.44
C ARG A 272 -9.55 18.21 -12.20
N ARG A 273 -10.72 18.37 -11.56
CA ARG A 273 -11.92 19.04 -12.09
C ARG A 273 -12.66 19.73 -10.94
N ASP A 274 -13.57 20.64 -11.27
CA ASP A 274 -14.46 21.32 -10.31
C ASP A 274 -13.72 21.97 -9.12
N PHE A 275 -12.53 22.50 -9.39
CA PHE A 275 -11.60 23.02 -8.39
C PHE A 275 -12.30 23.96 -7.39
N LYS A 276 -13.01 24.99 -7.91
CA LYS A 276 -13.72 25.98 -7.10
C LYS A 276 -14.79 25.33 -6.20
N ASN A 277 -15.52 24.34 -6.70
CA ASN A 277 -16.55 23.65 -5.91
C ASN A 277 -15.92 22.93 -4.72
N TYR A 278 -14.84 22.17 -4.95
CA TYR A 278 -14.15 21.49 -3.84
C TYR A 278 -13.58 22.49 -2.82
N VAL A 279 -13.08 23.66 -3.23
CA VAL A 279 -12.63 24.69 -2.29
C VAL A 279 -13.76 25.16 -1.38
N ASN A 280 -14.96 25.39 -1.94
CA ASN A 280 -16.10 25.94 -1.21
C ASN A 280 -16.70 24.98 -0.17
N PHE A 281 -16.59 23.66 -0.36
CA PHE A 281 -17.17 22.66 0.54
C PHE A 281 -16.24 22.24 1.69
N LEU A 282 -15.01 22.74 1.72
CA LEU A 282 -14.01 22.42 2.74
C LEU A 282 -13.91 23.55 3.75
N ASN A 283 -13.62 23.24 5.01
CA ASN A 283 -13.39 24.24 6.06
C ASN A 283 -12.01 24.90 5.94
N GLY A 284 -11.82 26.02 6.62
CA GLY A 284 -10.55 26.74 6.75
C GLY A 284 -10.22 27.74 5.64
N LYS A 285 -9.16 28.52 5.83
CA LYS A 285 -8.60 29.48 4.87
C LYS A 285 -7.49 28.79 4.07
N LYS A 286 -7.66 28.68 2.75
CA LYS A 286 -6.77 27.89 1.89
C LYS A 286 -5.65 28.75 1.32
N ILE A 287 -4.41 28.29 1.47
CA ILE A 287 -3.23 28.85 0.82
C ILE A 287 -2.67 27.78 -0.11
N PHE A 288 -2.62 28.07 -1.41
CA PHE A 288 -2.20 27.09 -2.42
C PHE A 288 -0.72 27.25 -2.74
N ILE A 289 -0.03 26.11 -2.78
CA ILE A 289 1.27 25.93 -3.42
C ILE A 289 1.01 25.10 -4.67
N GLN A 290 1.46 25.59 -5.82
CA GLN A 290 1.06 25.06 -7.12
C GLN A 290 1.61 23.64 -7.35
N GLY A 291 0.69 22.69 -7.57
CA GLY A 291 1.00 21.36 -8.09
C GLY A 291 1.01 21.32 -9.62
N ASN A 292 1.49 20.21 -10.18
CA ASN A 292 1.62 20.06 -11.63
C ASN A 292 0.33 19.60 -12.32
N HIS A 293 -0.65 19.15 -11.55
CA HIS A 293 -1.99 18.83 -12.02
C HIS A 293 -3.03 19.89 -11.68
N ASP A 294 -2.62 20.95 -10.98
CA ASP A 294 -3.48 22.11 -10.71
C ASP A 294 -3.60 23.03 -11.93
N PRO A 295 -4.69 23.82 -12.03
CA PRO A 295 -4.76 24.90 -13.00
C PRO A 295 -3.57 25.87 -12.84
N PRO A 296 -3.05 26.42 -13.95
CA PRO A 296 -1.95 27.38 -13.89
C PRO A 296 -2.25 28.55 -12.95
N ALA A 297 -1.25 28.97 -12.16
CA ALA A 297 -1.27 30.16 -11.30
C ALA A 297 -2.29 30.17 -10.14
N ILE A 298 -2.82 29.00 -9.74
CA ILE A 298 -3.69 28.86 -8.54
C ILE A 298 -2.99 29.17 -7.21
N GLY A 299 -1.66 29.21 -7.20
CA GLY A 299 -0.84 29.48 -6.02
C GLY A 299 0.61 29.76 -6.39
N VAL A 300 1.44 30.02 -5.38
CA VAL A 300 2.89 30.21 -5.58
C VAL A 300 3.57 28.87 -5.81
N LYS A 301 4.69 28.83 -6.56
CA LYS A 301 5.43 27.58 -6.78
C LYS A 301 6.12 27.07 -5.52
N GLN A 302 6.54 27.99 -4.66
CA GLN A 302 7.23 27.71 -3.41
C GLN A 302 6.91 28.82 -2.41
N LEU A 303 6.82 28.46 -1.13
CA LEU A 303 6.61 29.40 -0.03
C LEU A 303 7.58 29.09 1.10
N GLU A 304 8.23 30.12 1.64
CA GLU A 304 9.02 30.00 2.87
C GLU A 304 8.18 30.46 4.06
N LEU A 305 8.21 29.69 5.14
CA LEU A 305 7.52 29.99 6.39
C LEU A 305 8.49 29.89 7.56
N GLN A 306 8.50 30.91 8.41
CA GLN A 306 9.11 30.84 9.73
C GLN A 306 8.00 30.54 10.73
N LEU A 307 7.99 29.33 11.29
CA LEU A 307 7.00 28.88 12.27
C LEU A 307 7.74 28.40 13.51
N ASN A 308 7.51 29.08 14.63
CA ASN A 308 8.29 28.91 15.86
C ASN A 308 9.80 29.06 15.55
N ASN A 309 10.61 28.11 16.03
CA ASN A 309 12.06 28.10 15.83
C ASN A 309 12.50 27.39 14.54
N TYR A 310 11.56 27.04 13.66
CA TYR A 310 11.82 26.25 12.47
C TYR A 310 11.52 27.03 11.19
N LYS A 311 12.44 26.91 10.22
CA LYS A 311 12.22 27.33 8.85
C LYS A 311 11.63 26.17 8.05
N PHE A 312 10.49 26.40 7.43
CA PHE A 312 9.84 25.47 6.51
C PHE A 312 9.85 26.05 5.09
N ILE A 313 10.07 25.17 4.12
CA ILE A 313 9.87 25.45 2.70
C ILE A 313 8.75 24.53 2.23
N LEU A 314 7.72 25.11 1.63
CA LEU A 314 6.62 24.37 1.03
C LEU A 314 6.81 24.37 -0.48
N SER A 315 6.87 23.19 -1.07
CA SER A 315 6.93 22.99 -2.53
C SER A 315 6.29 21.65 -2.87
N HIS A 316 5.48 21.61 -3.93
CA HIS A 316 4.83 20.37 -4.34
C HIS A 316 5.86 19.26 -4.65
N TYR A 317 6.92 19.62 -5.38
CA TYR A 317 8.00 18.69 -5.71
C TYR A 317 9.02 18.59 -4.58
N PRO A 318 9.51 17.38 -4.23
CA PRO A 318 10.59 17.24 -3.27
C PRO A 318 11.95 17.64 -3.86
N THR A 319 12.23 18.93 -3.88
CA THR A 319 13.50 19.53 -4.31
C THR A 319 14.59 19.32 -3.26
N ASN A 320 15.85 19.40 -3.68
CA ASN A 320 16.98 19.27 -2.75
C ASN A 320 17.23 20.62 -2.05
N LEU A 321 17.16 20.64 -0.72
CA LEU A 321 17.36 21.84 0.11
C LEU A 321 18.69 21.86 0.88
N ASN A 322 19.69 21.06 0.48
CA ASN A 322 20.95 20.85 1.22
C ASN A 322 21.65 22.12 1.78
N SER A 323 21.34 23.32 1.29
CA SER A 323 21.91 24.61 1.73
C SER A 323 21.04 25.45 2.68
N TYR A 324 19.77 25.09 2.97
CA TYR A 324 18.81 26.05 3.57
C TYR A 324 18.52 25.88 5.07
N ASN A 325 19.15 24.91 5.75
CA ASN A 325 18.82 24.53 7.14
C ASN A 325 17.30 24.55 7.45
N ALA A 326 16.49 24.08 6.50
CA ALA A 326 15.03 24.16 6.54
C ALA A 326 14.42 22.76 6.37
N TRP A 327 13.18 22.61 6.82
CA TRP A 327 12.37 21.43 6.54
C TRP A 327 11.55 21.63 5.27
N LEU A 328 11.57 20.65 4.36
CA LEU A 328 10.73 20.65 3.16
C LEU A 328 9.39 19.96 3.44
N ILE A 329 8.29 20.69 3.30
CA ILE A 329 6.94 20.10 3.26
C ILE A 329 6.54 19.94 1.79
N HIS A 330 6.21 18.71 1.38
CA HIS A 330 5.95 18.39 -0.03
C HIS A 330 4.84 17.35 -0.23
N GLY A 331 4.46 17.15 -1.49
CA GLY A 331 3.56 16.08 -1.96
C GLY A 331 4.19 15.30 -3.12
N HIS A 332 3.45 15.14 -4.21
CA HIS A 332 3.86 14.67 -5.55
C HIS A 332 4.29 13.19 -5.66
N VAL A 333 5.05 12.69 -4.69
CA VAL A 333 5.62 11.33 -4.73
C VAL A 333 4.67 10.26 -4.22
N HIS A 334 3.58 10.67 -3.55
CA HIS A 334 2.61 9.77 -2.91
C HIS A 334 3.33 8.70 -2.05
N ASN A 335 2.82 7.47 -2.05
CA ASN A 335 3.43 6.30 -1.44
C ASN A 335 4.29 5.49 -2.45
N ASN A 336 4.92 6.13 -3.44
CA ASN A 336 5.74 5.45 -4.47
C ASN A 336 7.24 5.40 -4.16
N ARG A 337 7.72 6.28 -3.27
CA ARG A 337 9.15 6.42 -2.93
C ARG A 337 9.38 6.46 -1.42
N LEU A 338 8.61 5.68 -0.65
CA LEU A 338 8.59 5.69 0.82
C LEU A 338 9.95 5.57 1.49
N ARG A 339 10.93 4.88 0.88
CA ARG A 339 12.29 4.80 1.41
C ARG A 339 13.01 6.15 1.49
N LYS A 340 12.71 7.04 0.54
CA LYS A 340 13.34 8.36 0.44
C LYS A 340 12.42 9.46 0.96
N TYR A 341 11.15 9.38 0.60
CA TYR A 341 10.12 10.38 0.94
C TYR A 341 8.96 9.70 1.70
N PRO A 342 9.24 9.16 2.89
CA PRO A 342 8.20 8.73 3.81
C PRO A 342 7.40 9.95 4.32
N PHE A 343 6.41 9.74 5.18
CA PHE A 343 5.71 10.83 5.86
C PHE A 343 6.67 11.82 6.51
N ILE A 344 7.70 11.36 7.24
CA ILE A 344 8.77 12.23 7.76
C ILE A 344 10.13 11.54 7.68
N ASN A 345 11.13 12.29 7.22
CA ASN A 345 12.52 11.85 7.11
C ASN A 345 13.46 12.92 7.68
N SER A 346 13.93 12.71 8.91
CA SER A 346 14.81 13.60 9.65
C SER A 346 16.19 13.74 9.02
N LYS A 347 16.70 12.69 8.36
CA LYS A 347 18.03 12.70 7.73
C LYS A 347 18.14 13.71 6.60
N ILE A 348 17.09 13.85 5.77
CA ILE A 348 17.05 14.81 4.67
C ILE A 348 16.08 15.98 4.92
N LYS A 349 15.52 16.06 6.14
CA LYS A 349 14.57 17.09 6.60
C LYS A 349 13.37 17.27 5.66
N THR A 350 12.70 16.18 5.28
CA THR A 350 11.50 16.24 4.43
C THR A 350 10.28 15.69 5.15
N ILE A 351 9.11 16.31 4.92
CA ILE A 351 7.80 15.87 5.38
C ILE A 351 6.88 15.76 4.16
N ASN A 352 6.39 14.56 3.89
CA ASN A 352 5.45 14.29 2.81
C ASN A 352 4.02 14.38 3.35
N VAL A 353 3.28 15.41 2.95
CA VAL A 353 1.88 15.66 3.38
C VAL A 353 0.86 15.19 2.35
N GLY A 354 1.28 14.38 1.37
CA GLY A 354 0.38 13.73 0.43
C GLY A 354 -0.58 12.78 1.12
N VAL A 355 -1.87 12.84 0.79
CA VAL A 355 -2.92 12.05 1.46
C VAL A 355 -2.66 10.53 1.48
N ASP A 356 -1.88 10.03 0.53
CA ASP A 356 -1.50 8.62 0.40
C ASP A 356 -0.50 8.15 1.48
N VAL A 357 0.15 9.08 2.19
CA VAL A 357 1.03 8.79 3.35
C VAL A 357 0.46 9.31 4.66
N THR A 358 -0.53 10.20 4.63
CA THR A 358 -1.17 10.78 5.82
C THR A 358 -2.49 10.13 6.20
N LYS A 359 -2.79 8.95 5.61
CA LYS A 359 -4.07 8.24 5.82
C LYS A 359 -5.30 9.10 5.49
N PHE A 360 -5.16 9.99 4.51
CA PHE A 360 -6.17 10.98 4.09
C PHE A 360 -6.48 12.10 5.09
N TYR A 361 -5.73 12.24 6.19
CA TYR A 361 -5.88 13.35 7.13
C TYR A 361 -4.99 14.54 6.71
N PRO A 362 -5.48 15.78 6.90
CA PRO A 362 -4.61 16.95 7.00
C PRO A 362 -3.62 16.80 8.16
N VAL A 363 -2.42 17.35 8.01
CA VAL A 363 -1.33 17.26 9.00
C VAL A 363 -1.24 18.56 9.79
N ASN A 364 -1.36 18.50 11.12
CA ASN A 364 -1.24 19.67 11.98
C ASN A 364 0.23 20.09 12.18
N LEU A 365 0.50 21.39 12.28
CA LEU A 365 1.83 21.90 12.58
C LEU A 365 2.42 21.30 13.87
N LYS A 366 1.64 21.19 14.94
CA LYS A 366 2.15 20.68 16.22
C LYS A 366 2.61 19.23 16.14
N TRP A 367 1.94 18.41 15.33
CA TRP A 367 2.35 17.03 15.09
C TRP A 367 3.72 16.98 14.44
N ILE A 368 3.94 17.82 13.42
CA ILE A 368 5.24 17.96 12.77
C ILE A 368 6.30 18.38 13.78
N LEU A 369 6.05 19.43 14.57
CA LEU A 369 7.01 19.94 15.54
C LEU A 369 7.41 18.88 16.57
N ASN A 370 6.44 18.16 17.15
CA ASN A 370 6.71 17.08 18.11
C ASN A 370 7.58 15.97 17.48
N LEU A 371 7.29 15.57 16.24
CA LEU A 371 8.07 14.55 15.54
C LEU A 371 9.50 15.00 15.22
N ILE A 372 9.68 16.27 14.88
CA ILE A 372 11.00 16.87 14.68
C ILE A 372 11.81 16.87 15.99
N GLU A 373 11.20 17.33 17.08
CA GLU A 373 11.83 17.44 18.40
C GLU A 373 12.23 16.07 18.97
N THR A 374 11.35 15.07 18.81
CA THR A 374 11.60 13.67 19.23
C THR A 374 12.47 12.88 18.24
N LYS A 375 12.82 13.48 17.09
CA LYS A 375 13.58 12.84 16.01
C LYS A 375 12.97 11.52 15.53
N SER A 376 11.64 11.48 15.43
CA SER A 376 10.90 10.28 15.07
C SER A 376 10.61 10.23 13.57
N ASP A 377 11.11 9.19 12.89
CA ASP A 377 10.87 8.93 11.47
C ASP A 377 9.75 7.89 11.27
N TYR A 378 8.80 8.19 10.38
CA TYR A 378 7.67 7.31 10.08
C TYR A 378 7.40 7.21 8.59
N LEU A 379 7.17 6.00 8.08
CA LEU A 379 6.79 5.76 6.67
C LEU A 379 5.45 6.41 6.31
N TYR A 380 4.49 6.33 7.23
CA TYR A 380 3.13 6.85 7.14
C TYR A 380 2.80 7.59 8.44
N LEU A 381 1.81 8.48 8.42
CA LEU A 381 1.31 9.13 9.63
C LEU A 381 0.92 8.07 10.69
N PRO A 382 1.49 8.12 11.91
CA PRO A 382 1.28 7.08 12.91
C PRO A 382 -0.21 7.03 13.35
N PRO A 383 -0.71 5.85 13.77
CA PRO A 383 -2.11 5.69 14.20
C PRO A 383 -2.44 6.46 15.47
N LYS A 384 -1.45 6.76 16.32
CA LYS A 384 -1.61 7.58 17.50
C LYS A 384 -0.62 8.72 17.43
N ILE A 385 -1.12 9.94 17.53
CA ILE A 385 -0.31 11.15 17.51
C ILE A 385 -0.32 11.70 18.92
N ILE A 386 0.88 11.76 19.53
CA ILE A 386 1.08 12.22 20.90
C ILE A 386 1.16 13.74 20.91
#